data_AF-A0A3S1CB27-F1
#
_entry.id   AF-A0A3S1CB27-F1
#
_cell.length_a   1.000
_cell.length_b   1.000
_cell.length_c   1.000
_cell.angle_alpha   90.00
_cell.angle_beta   90.00
_cell.angle_gamma   90.00
#
_symmetry.space_group_name_H-M   'P 1'
#
loop_
_entity.id
_entity.type
_entity.pdbx_description
1 polymer ?
#
loop_
_entity_poly.entity_id
_entity_poly.type
_entity_poly.pdbx_seq_one_letter_code
_entity_poly.pdbx_strand_id
1 'polypeptide(L)'
;MITYNWGNLLKELSHKLIEGRGEYDTWELSPEILASKWLGNPGASEEQIVLAENRLGTRFPPSYREFLTVSNGWRNSDWTNLQLWSTEEIEWFSTRNQDWIWPLDTDERPSVPDDKYFVYGEAQDCVYLRREYLQTALEISSDSGDGDIFLLIPNVVFEDGEWEAWHFGNKLPGANRYRSFYELMLKVVEQGRFIF
;
A
#
# COMPACT_ATOMS: atom_id res chain seq x y z
N MET A 1 -1.62 -23.42 0.58
CA MET A 1 -0.76 -22.24 0.79
C MET A 1 -0.86 -21.42 -0.47
N ILE A 2 -1.36 -20.19 -0.36
CA ILE A 2 -1.26 -19.22 -1.46
C ILE A 2 0.22 -18.86 -1.56
N THR A 3 0.79 -18.91 -2.75
CA THR A 3 2.18 -18.50 -3.01
C THR A 3 2.11 -17.22 -3.82
N TYR A 4 2.56 -16.11 -3.23
CA TYR A 4 2.66 -14.85 -3.93
C TYR A 4 3.96 -14.84 -4.75
N ASN A 5 3.97 -14.26 -5.95
CA ASN A 5 5.18 -14.22 -6.78
C ASN A 5 5.86 -12.86 -6.69
N TRP A 6 6.11 -12.40 -5.46
CA TRP A 6 6.67 -11.07 -5.18
C TRP A 6 8.00 -10.84 -5.89
N GLY A 7 8.89 -11.84 -5.90
CA GLY A 7 10.19 -11.74 -6.54
C GLY A 7 10.10 -11.42 -8.05
N ASN A 8 9.15 -12.00 -8.77
CA ASN A 8 8.96 -11.66 -10.19
C ASN A 8 8.17 -10.36 -10.36
N LEU A 9 7.13 -10.14 -9.55
CA LEU A 9 6.28 -8.96 -9.63
C LEU A 9 7.10 -7.67 -9.43
N LEU A 10 7.96 -7.64 -8.40
CA LEU A 10 8.79 -6.48 -8.10
C LEU A 10 9.94 -6.27 -9.10
N LYS A 11 10.42 -7.35 -9.74
CA LYS A 11 11.36 -7.24 -10.86
C LYS A 11 10.70 -6.60 -12.07
N GLU A 12 9.48 -7.02 -12.39
CA GLU A 12 8.69 -6.42 -13.47
C GLU A 12 8.42 -4.94 -13.18
N LEU A 13 8.04 -4.59 -11.94
CA LEU A 13 7.87 -3.21 -11.52
C LEU A 13 9.16 -2.41 -11.70
N SER A 14 10.31 -2.94 -11.23
CA SER A 14 11.61 -2.29 -11.38
C SER A 14 11.93 -2.02 -12.85
N HIS A 15 11.71 -3.01 -13.72
CA HIS A 15 11.95 -2.87 -15.16
C HIS A 15 11.05 -1.80 -15.77
N LYS A 16 9.73 -1.84 -15.50
CA LYS A 16 8.77 -0.87 -16.03
C LYS A 16 9.10 0.56 -15.59
N LEU A 17 9.47 0.76 -14.34
CA LEU A 17 9.84 2.08 -13.80
C LEU A 17 11.17 2.60 -14.39
N ILE A 18 12.16 1.71 -14.58
CA ILE A 18 13.43 2.09 -15.23
C ILE A 18 13.22 2.43 -16.71
N GLU A 19 12.44 1.62 -17.45
CA GLU A 19 12.17 1.82 -18.88
C GLU A 19 11.22 3.00 -19.14
N GLY A 20 10.25 3.20 -18.25
CA GLY A 20 9.27 4.29 -18.31
C GLY A 20 9.80 5.65 -17.89
N ARG A 21 11.09 5.74 -17.53
CA ARG A 21 11.70 6.96 -17.00
C ARG A 21 11.62 8.11 -18.00
N GLY A 22 10.95 9.19 -17.61
CA GLY A 22 10.78 10.42 -18.36
C GLY A 22 11.64 11.58 -17.86
N GLU A 23 11.52 12.73 -18.52
CA GLU A 23 12.27 13.96 -18.18
C GLU A 23 11.90 14.56 -16.81
N TYR A 24 10.74 14.18 -16.26
CA TYR A 24 10.23 14.67 -14.97
C TYR A 24 10.60 13.77 -13.78
N ASP A 25 11.23 12.63 -14.01
CA ASP A 25 11.66 11.73 -12.94
C ASP A 25 12.93 12.28 -12.27
N THR A 26 12.76 12.79 -11.05
CA THR A 26 13.82 13.47 -10.29
C THR A 26 14.70 12.53 -9.47
N TRP A 27 14.38 11.24 -9.43
CA TRP A 27 15.16 10.25 -8.70
C TRP A 27 16.43 9.83 -9.46
N GLU A 28 17.51 9.65 -8.70
CA GLU A 28 18.82 9.32 -9.24
C GLU A 28 18.96 7.82 -9.49
N LEU A 29 19.26 7.45 -10.74
CA LEU A 29 19.71 6.10 -11.09
C LEU A 29 21.16 5.93 -10.61
N SER A 30 21.33 5.43 -9.38
CA SER A 30 22.66 5.07 -8.91
C SER A 30 23.28 3.97 -9.79
N PRO A 31 24.61 3.90 -9.93
CA PRO A 31 25.28 2.83 -10.68
C PRO A 31 24.89 1.42 -10.20
N GLU A 32 24.58 1.28 -8.91
CA GLU A 32 24.13 0.03 -8.28
C GLU A 32 22.73 -0.40 -8.78
N ILE A 33 21.81 0.55 -8.93
CA ILE A 33 20.47 0.29 -9.49
C ILE A 33 20.57 -0.10 -10.97
N LEU A 34 21.41 0.58 -11.74
CA LEU A 34 21.63 0.24 -13.16
C LEU A 34 22.24 -1.15 -13.34
N ALA A 35 23.17 -1.55 -12.46
CA ALA A 35 23.79 -2.86 -12.52
C ALA A 35 22.84 -3.99 -12.08
N SER A 36 22.04 -3.76 -11.04
CA SER A 36 21.14 -4.78 -10.47
C SER A 36 19.76 -4.85 -11.15
N LYS A 37 19.34 -3.76 -11.81
CA LYS A 37 17.97 -3.54 -12.33
C LYS A 37 16.89 -3.77 -11.27
N TRP A 38 17.22 -3.49 -10.01
CA TRP A 38 16.36 -3.68 -8.86
C TRP A 38 16.20 -2.37 -8.11
N LEU A 39 14.94 -1.96 -7.87
CA LEU A 39 14.61 -0.71 -7.17
C LEU A 39 14.18 -0.94 -5.72
N GLY A 40 13.92 -2.19 -5.34
CA GLY A 40 13.57 -2.54 -3.97
C GLY A 40 14.73 -2.38 -2.99
N ASN A 41 14.38 -2.28 -1.71
CA ASN A 41 15.35 -2.38 -0.63
C ASN A 41 15.74 -3.84 -0.39
N PRO A 42 16.81 -4.10 0.38
CA PRO A 42 17.03 -5.43 0.94
C PRO A 42 15.79 -5.92 1.70
N GLY A 43 15.46 -7.20 1.57
CA GLY A 43 14.37 -7.81 2.31
C GLY A 43 14.56 -7.70 3.82
N ALA A 44 13.46 -7.54 4.55
CA ALA A 44 13.43 -7.54 5.99
C ALA A 44 13.70 -8.95 6.53
N SER A 45 14.49 -9.01 7.60
CA SER A 45 14.64 -10.24 8.39
C SER A 45 13.35 -10.57 9.14
N GLU A 46 13.19 -11.84 9.49
CA GLU A 46 12.07 -12.30 10.31
C GLU A 46 12.03 -11.55 11.66
N GLU A 47 13.20 -11.25 12.24
CA GLU A 47 13.32 -10.47 13.46
C GLU A 47 12.78 -9.05 13.29
N GLN A 48 13.11 -8.36 12.19
CA GLN A 48 12.59 -7.01 11.91
C GLN A 48 11.07 -7.00 11.76
N ILE A 49 10.52 -7.99 11.04
CA ILE A 49 9.08 -8.12 10.85
C ILE A 49 8.39 -8.38 12.19
N VAL A 50 8.89 -9.33 12.99
CA VAL A 50 8.32 -9.64 14.32
C VAL A 50 8.43 -8.44 15.26
N LEU A 51 9.51 -7.66 15.20
CA LEU A 51 9.64 -6.42 15.99
C LEU A 51 8.59 -5.39 15.59
N ALA A 52 8.33 -5.21 14.29
CA ALA A 52 7.31 -4.30 13.80
C ALA A 52 5.90 -4.74 14.21
N GLU A 53 5.59 -6.04 14.07
CA GLU A 53 4.32 -6.62 14.51
C GLU A 53 4.10 -6.45 16.03
N ASN A 54 5.14 -6.68 16.83
CA ASN A 54 5.07 -6.47 18.28
C ASN A 54 4.88 -5.00 18.64
N ARG A 55 5.56 -4.07 17.93
CA ARG A 55 5.42 -2.62 18.11
C ARG A 55 3.99 -2.16 17.80
N LEU A 56 3.40 -2.69 16.75
CA LEU A 56 2.06 -2.34 16.28
C LEU A 56 0.95 -3.17 16.95
N GLY A 57 1.31 -4.23 17.67
CA GLY A 57 0.36 -5.09 18.39
C GLY A 57 -0.49 -5.96 17.48
N THR A 58 -0.04 -6.25 16.26
CA THR A 58 -0.80 -7.02 15.26
C THR A 58 0.11 -7.86 14.37
N ARG A 59 -0.41 -8.97 13.84
CA ARG A 59 0.26 -9.74 12.78
C ARG A 59 -0.11 -9.16 11.42
N PHE A 60 0.87 -8.98 10.54
CA PHE A 60 0.63 -8.46 9.20
C PHE A 60 -0.09 -9.47 8.31
N PRO A 61 -0.87 -9.01 7.31
CA PRO A 61 -1.51 -9.90 6.35
C PRO A 61 -0.45 -10.68 5.55
N PRO A 62 -0.72 -11.95 5.18
CA PRO A 62 0.28 -12.85 4.61
C PRO A 62 1.08 -12.28 3.44
N SER A 63 0.41 -11.62 2.50
CA SER A 63 1.00 -11.07 1.29
C SER A 63 1.91 -9.88 1.59
N TYR A 64 1.52 -9.01 2.53
CA TYR A 64 2.35 -7.90 2.95
C TYR A 64 3.58 -8.38 3.73
N ARG A 65 3.40 -9.40 4.58
CA ARG A 65 4.52 -10.02 5.28
C ARG A 65 5.53 -10.61 4.29
N GLU A 66 5.06 -11.35 3.28
CA GLU A 66 5.93 -11.93 2.26
C GLU A 66 6.62 -10.84 1.41
N PHE A 67 5.92 -9.76 1.06
CA PHE A 67 6.52 -8.59 0.41
C PHE A 67 7.72 -8.06 1.21
N LEU A 68 7.56 -7.87 2.52
CA LEU A 68 8.63 -7.35 3.37
C LEU A 68 9.87 -8.24 3.36
N THR A 69 9.71 -9.57 3.28
CA THR A 69 10.85 -10.50 3.15
C THR A 69 11.61 -10.36 1.83
N VAL A 70 10.97 -9.86 0.78
CA VAL A 70 11.58 -9.61 -0.54
C VAL A 70 12.15 -8.19 -0.61
N SER A 71 11.46 -7.21 -0.03
CA SER A 71 11.86 -5.80 0.00
C SER A 71 11.34 -5.11 1.25
N ASN A 72 12.24 -4.65 2.13
CA ASN A 72 11.85 -3.87 3.31
C ASN A 72 11.48 -2.43 2.93
N GLY A 73 10.22 -2.24 2.56
CA GLY A 73 9.77 -1.02 1.90
C GLY A 73 10.21 -0.95 0.44
N TRP A 74 9.90 0.16 -0.22
CA TRP A 74 10.20 0.37 -1.64
C TRP A 74 10.50 1.84 -1.87
N ARG A 75 11.61 2.14 -2.54
CA ARG A 75 12.05 3.52 -2.75
C ARG A 75 11.09 4.25 -3.65
N ASN A 76 11.03 5.57 -3.51
CA ASN A 76 10.48 6.40 -4.58
C ASN A 76 11.20 6.05 -5.88
N SER A 77 10.43 5.67 -6.89
CA SER A 77 10.91 5.17 -8.17
C SER A 77 10.03 5.59 -9.34
N ASP A 78 9.20 6.61 -9.17
CA ASP A 78 8.44 7.24 -10.25
C ASP A 78 8.37 8.76 -10.06
N TRP A 79 7.56 9.45 -10.87
CA TRP A 79 7.39 10.90 -10.79
C TRP A 79 6.64 11.35 -9.53
N THR A 80 6.00 10.41 -8.82
CA THR A 80 5.34 10.67 -7.55
C THR A 80 6.36 10.59 -6.42
N ASN A 81 6.09 11.22 -5.29
CA ASN A 81 6.93 11.09 -4.11
C ASN A 81 6.64 9.84 -3.28
N LEU A 82 5.86 8.89 -3.81
CA LEU A 82 5.39 7.74 -3.05
C LEU A 82 6.52 6.72 -2.87
N GLN A 83 6.78 6.39 -1.61
CA GLN A 83 7.64 5.28 -1.20
C GLN A 83 6.85 4.35 -0.28
N LEU A 84 7.14 3.05 -0.33
CA LEU A 84 6.60 2.11 0.65
C LEU A 84 7.51 2.09 1.89
N TRP A 85 6.91 2.21 3.06
CA TRP A 85 7.61 2.27 4.34
C TRP A 85 8.29 0.94 4.67
N SER A 86 9.44 1.05 5.34
CA SER A 86 10.13 -0.10 5.94
C SER A 86 9.44 -0.55 7.24
N THR A 87 9.79 -1.74 7.73
CA THR A 87 9.33 -2.31 9.02
C THR A 87 9.51 -1.35 10.20
N GLU A 88 10.53 -0.51 10.15
CA GLU A 88 10.88 0.47 11.16
C GLU A 88 9.99 1.71 11.09
N GLU A 89 9.48 2.03 9.90
CA GLU A 89 8.75 3.25 9.61
C GLU A 89 7.24 3.04 9.54
N ILE A 90 6.72 1.84 9.26
CA ILE A 90 5.27 1.60 9.20
C ILE A 90 4.61 1.99 10.52
N GLU A 91 3.48 2.68 10.45
CA GLU A 91 2.74 3.16 11.62
C GLU A 91 1.24 3.20 11.34
N TRP A 92 0.43 3.26 12.39
CA TRP A 92 -1.01 3.51 12.25
C TRP A 92 -1.26 4.88 11.62
N PHE A 93 -2.17 4.94 10.65
CA PHE A 93 -2.53 6.18 9.94
C PHE A 93 -2.94 7.30 10.91
N SER A 94 -3.71 6.96 11.94
CA SER A 94 -4.18 7.91 12.96
C SER A 94 -3.05 8.57 13.76
N THR A 95 -1.90 7.91 13.91
CA THR A 95 -0.73 8.49 14.60
C THR A 95 -0.14 9.67 13.81
N ARG A 96 -0.21 9.65 12.48
CA ARG A 96 0.38 10.67 11.60
C ARG A 96 -0.63 11.68 11.09
N ASN A 97 -1.83 11.20 10.79
CA ASN A 97 -2.82 11.92 10.00
C ASN A 97 -4.13 12.10 10.78
N GLN A 98 -4.04 12.37 12.08
CA GLN A 98 -5.21 12.57 12.92
C GLN A 98 -6.15 13.66 12.38
N ASP A 99 -5.58 14.71 11.76
CA ASP A 99 -6.34 15.80 11.15
C ASP A 99 -7.18 15.37 9.93
N TRP A 100 -6.84 14.24 9.30
CA TRP A 100 -7.58 13.69 8.17
C TRP A 100 -8.79 12.86 8.65
N ILE A 101 -8.82 12.50 9.93
CA ILE A 101 -9.89 11.75 10.57
C ILE A 101 -10.88 12.75 11.16
N TRP A 102 -11.73 13.33 10.30
CA TRP A 102 -12.80 14.19 10.77
C TRP A 102 -13.89 13.37 11.49
N PRO A 103 -14.53 13.91 12.54
CA PRO A 103 -15.70 13.28 13.15
C PRO A 103 -16.74 12.95 12.08
N LEU A 104 -17.21 11.71 12.06
CA LEU A 104 -18.33 11.35 11.19
C LEU A 104 -19.59 12.07 11.69
N ASP A 105 -20.35 12.67 10.77
CA ASP A 105 -21.61 13.36 11.08
C ASP A 105 -22.72 12.40 11.57
N THR A 106 -22.46 11.09 11.56
CA THR A 106 -23.40 10.04 11.96
C THR A 106 -22.76 9.05 12.92
N ASP A 107 -23.56 8.60 13.89
CA ASP A 107 -23.22 7.50 14.79
C ASP A 107 -23.51 6.12 14.17
N GLU A 108 -24.21 6.06 13.03
CA GLU A 108 -24.49 4.79 12.34
C GLU A 108 -23.21 4.19 11.75
N ARG A 109 -22.87 3.00 12.22
CA ARG A 109 -21.69 2.24 11.78
C ARG A 109 -22.09 0.80 11.40
N PRO A 110 -21.63 0.28 10.25
CA PRO A 110 -20.79 0.97 9.27
C PRO A 110 -21.55 2.06 8.50
N SER A 111 -20.84 3.13 8.12
CA SER A 111 -21.41 4.28 7.40
C SER A 111 -21.88 3.94 5.97
N VAL A 112 -21.33 2.86 5.41
CA VAL A 112 -21.67 2.35 4.08
C VAL A 112 -22.13 0.89 4.21
N PRO A 113 -23.30 0.50 3.66
CA PRO A 113 -23.81 -0.87 3.77
C PRO A 113 -22.97 -1.86 2.94
N ASP A 114 -23.00 -3.13 3.35
CA ASP A 114 -22.18 -4.22 2.80
C ASP A 114 -22.34 -4.39 1.28
N ASP A 115 -23.57 -4.26 0.76
CA ASP A 115 -23.90 -4.42 -0.67
C ASP A 115 -23.26 -3.34 -1.56
N LYS A 116 -22.92 -2.19 -0.98
CA LYS A 116 -22.18 -1.10 -1.64
C LYS A 116 -20.68 -1.16 -1.36
N TYR A 117 -20.32 -1.58 -0.15
CA TYR A 117 -18.94 -1.59 0.30
C TYR A 117 -18.13 -2.75 -0.32
N PHE A 118 -18.67 -3.97 -0.31
CA PHE A 118 -17.94 -5.17 -0.75
C PHE A 118 -17.99 -5.39 -2.26
N VAL A 119 -18.00 -4.32 -3.05
CA VAL A 119 -17.86 -4.34 -4.51
C VAL A 119 -16.41 -3.99 -4.86
N TYR A 120 -15.75 -4.87 -5.63
CA TYR A 120 -14.33 -4.76 -5.98
C TYR A 120 -14.12 -4.79 -7.50
N GLY A 121 -12.94 -4.36 -7.94
CA GLY A 121 -12.59 -4.28 -9.36
C GLY A 121 -13.24 -3.07 -10.05
N GLU A 122 -13.48 -3.16 -11.35
CA GLU A 122 -13.98 -2.02 -12.17
C GLU A 122 -15.40 -1.55 -11.80
N ALA A 123 -16.18 -2.40 -11.12
CA ALA A 123 -17.56 -2.09 -10.73
C ALA A 123 -17.65 -1.33 -9.41
N GLN A 124 -16.54 -1.18 -8.69
CA GLN A 124 -16.53 -0.45 -7.43
C GLN A 124 -16.71 1.05 -7.67
N ASP A 125 -17.31 1.73 -6.70
CA ASP A 125 -17.30 3.19 -6.65
C ASP A 125 -16.48 3.64 -5.45
N CYS A 126 -15.49 4.48 -5.71
CA CYS A 126 -14.55 4.97 -4.71
C CYS A 126 -15.22 5.80 -3.60
N VAL A 127 -16.43 6.35 -3.82
CA VAL A 127 -17.17 7.11 -2.81
C VAL A 127 -17.75 6.24 -1.69
N TYR A 128 -17.95 4.94 -1.92
CA TYR A 128 -18.52 4.01 -0.94
C TYR A 128 -17.47 3.56 0.08
N LEU A 129 -16.82 4.51 0.74
CA LEU A 129 -15.72 4.30 1.67
C LEU A 129 -16.18 4.38 3.13
N ARG A 130 -15.83 3.38 3.95
CA ARG A 130 -16.04 3.38 5.40
C ARG A 130 -14.93 4.13 6.11
N ARG A 131 -15.04 5.46 6.09
CA ARG A 131 -14.01 6.38 6.65
C ARG A 131 -13.65 6.09 8.11
N GLU A 132 -14.56 5.52 8.90
CA GLU A 132 -14.28 5.06 10.26
C GLU A 132 -13.09 4.09 10.35
N TYR A 133 -12.75 3.37 9.28
CA TYR A 133 -11.62 2.45 9.25
C TYR A 133 -10.26 3.15 9.21
N LEU A 134 -10.19 4.44 8.85
CA LEU A 134 -8.95 5.22 8.90
C LEU A 134 -8.36 5.29 10.31
N GLN A 135 -9.19 5.21 11.36
CA GLN A 135 -8.72 5.23 12.74
C GLN A 135 -7.78 4.07 13.09
N THR A 136 -7.98 2.92 12.42
CA THR A 136 -7.24 1.67 12.63
C THR A 136 -6.51 1.21 11.38
N ALA A 137 -6.45 2.03 10.33
CA ALA A 137 -5.74 1.71 9.10
C ALA A 137 -4.22 1.74 9.34
N LEU A 138 -3.52 0.75 8.79
CA LEU A 138 -2.06 0.72 8.80
C LEU A 138 -1.53 1.47 7.58
N GLU A 139 -0.74 2.51 7.79
CA GLU A 139 -0.15 3.30 6.71
C GLU A 139 1.18 2.69 6.27
N ILE A 140 1.23 2.25 5.00
CA ILE A 140 2.37 1.52 4.45
C ILE A 140 3.12 2.28 3.37
N SER A 141 2.71 3.51 3.04
CA SER A 141 3.42 4.38 2.11
C SER A 141 3.51 5.82 2.61
N SER A 142 4.48 6.56 2.10
CA SER A 142 4.51 8.01 2.25
C SER A 142 3.40 8.67 1.43
N ASP A 143 3.14 9.93 1.75
CA ASP A 143 2.44 10.84 0.85
C ASP A 143 3.20 10.94 -0.48
N SER A 144 2.46 10.79 -1.58
CA SER A 144 2.95 10.98 -2.95
C SER A 144 3.34 12.42 -3.30
N GLY A 145 3.13 13.37 -2.40
CA GLY A 145 3.24 14.82 -2.64
C GLY A 145 1.93 15.46 -3.06
N ASP A 146 0.98 14.66 -3.56
CA ASP A 146 -0.37 15.09 -3.94
C ASP A 146 -1.46 14.53 -2.97
N GLY A 147 -1.05 13.83 -1.91
CA GLY A 147 -1.92 13.29 -0.87
C GLY A 147 -2.42 11.87 -1.11
N ASP A 148 -1.85 11.12 -2.06
CA ASP A 148 -2.15 9.70 -2.26
C ASP A 148 -1.24 8.82 -1.40
N ILE A 149 -1.84 7.82 -0.74
CA ILE A 149 -1.20 6.87 0.15
C ILE A 149 -1.82 5.48 0.02
N PHE A 150 -1.07 4.47 0.46
CA PHE A 150 -1.54 3.10 0.58
C PHE A 150 -1.78 2.71 2.03
N LEU A 151 -2.93 2.11 2.28
CA LEU A 151 -3.37 1.68 3.60
C LEU A 151 -3.75 0.19 3.60
N LEU A 152 -3.52 -0.48 4.72
CA LEU A 152 -4.06 -1.83 4.99
C LEU A 152 -5.11 -1.74 6.10
N ILE A 153 -6.24 -2.41 5.90
CA ILE A 153 -7.43 -2.23 6.71
C ILE A 153 -7.71 -3.48 7.56
N PRO A 154 -7.31 -3.51 8.84
CA PRO A 154 -7.50 -4.67 9.70
C PRO A 154 -8.96 -4.94 10.06
N ASN A 155 -9.87 -4.00 9.78
CA ASN A 155 -11.31 -4.18 10.01
C ASN A 155 -11.96 -5.12 8.99
N VAL A 156 -11.31 -5.35 7.85
CA VAL A 156 -11.80 -6.22 6.78
C VAL A 156 -10.73 -7.29 6.53
N VAL A 157 -10.96 -8.47 7.10
CA VAL A 157 -10.06 -9.63 6.98
C VAL A 157 -10.77 -10.72 6.19
N PHE A 158 -10.12 -11.21 5.13
CA PHE A 158 -10.64 -12.28 4.28
C PHE A 158 -10.27 -13.67 4.84
N GLU A 159 -10.85 -14.72 4.26
CA GLU A 159 -10.68 -16.11 4.72
C GLU A 159 -9.23 -16.61 4.71
N ASP A 160 -8.39 -16.03 3.86
CA ASP A 160 -6.95 -16.33 3.74
C ASP A 160 -6.09 -15.53 4.73
N GLY A 161 -6.70 -14.65 5.53
CA GLY A 161 -6.02 -13.76 6.47
C GLY A 161 -5.51 -12.47 5.84
N GLU A 162 -5.78 -12.22 4.55
CA GLU A 162 -5.49 -10.94 3.92
C GLU A 162 -6.36 -9.84 4.48
N TRP A 163 -5.77 -8.64 4.54
CA TRP A 163 -6.49 -7.43 4.85
C TRP A 163 -6.85 -6.74 3.55
N GLU A 164 -7.98 -6.04 3.54
CA GLU A 164 -8.29 -5.14 2.46
C GLU A 164 -7.21 -4.05 2.35
N ALA A 165 -6.79 -3.74 1.13
CA ALA A 165 -5.82 -2.69 0.85
C ALA A 165 -6.51 -1.53 0.12
N TRP A 166 -6.17 -0.30 0.49
CA TRP A 166 -6.71 0.91 -0.12
C TRP A 166 -5.60 1.68 -0.81
N HIS A 167 -5.87 2.12 -2.03
CA HIS A 167 -5.26 3.31 -2.59
C HIS A 167 -6.19 4.49 -2.28
N PHE A 168 -5.76 5.34 -1.34
CA PHE A 168 -6.54 6.42 -0.78
C PHE A 168 -5.83 7.75 -1.00
N GLY A 169 -6.53 8.76 -1.50
CA GLY A 169 -5.91 10.06 -1.71
C GLY A 169 -6.81 11.09 -2.36
N ASN A 170 -6.31 12.32 -2.47
CA ASN A 170 -7.09 13.49 -2.90
C ASN A 170 -7.53 13.44 -4.36
N LYS A 171 -6.88 12.62 -5.19
CA LYS A 171 -7.27 12.42 -6.59
C LYS A 171 -8.54 11.57 -6.72
N LEU A 172 -8.97 10.94 -5.63
CA LEU A 172 -10.23 10.21 -5.54
C LEU A 172 -11.14 10.88 -4.49
N PRO A 173 -12.47 10.96 -4.73
CA PRO A 173 -13.40 11.37 -3.67
C PRO A 173 -13.45 10.37 -2.48
N GLY A 174 -12.82 9.19 -2.62
CA GLY A 174 -12.63 8.20 -1.56
C GLY A 174 -11.42 7.29 -1.82
N ALA A 175 -11.62 5.97 -1.92
CA ALA A 175 -10.51 5.03 -2.13
C ALA A 175 -10.84 3.94 -3.16
N ASN A 176 -9.84 3.50 -3.92
CA ASN A 176 -9.89 2.23 -4.64
C ASN A 176 -9.46 1.11 -3.70
N ARG A 177 -10.28 0.06 -3.62
CA ARG A 177 -10.14 -1.04 -2.67
C ARG A 177 -9.78 -2.32 -3.38
N TYR A 178 -8.94 -3.10 -2.73
CA TYR A 178 -8.40 -4.37 -3.19
C TYR A 178 -8.50 -5.39 -2.08
N ARG A 179 -8.67 -6.67 -2.41
CA ARG A 179 -8.84 -7.74 -1.41
C ARG A 179 -7.55 -8.10 -0.69
N SER A 180 -6.41 -7.60 -1.15
CA SER A 180 -5.10 -7.82 -0.55
C SER A 180 -4.12 -6.76 -1.00
N PHE A 181 -3.00 -6.63 -0.26
CA PHE A 181 -1.87 -5.82 -0.71
C PHE A 181 -1.29 -6.33 -2.03
N TYR A 182 -1.26 -7.66 -2.24
CA TYR A 182 -0.80 -8.25 -3.49
C TYR A 182 -1.65 -7.81 -4.69
N GLU A 183 -2.98 -7.78 -4.55
CA GLU A 183 -3.88 -7.37 -5.63
C GLU A 183 -3.73 -5.88 -5.97
N LEU A 184 -3.50 -5.02 -4.95
CA LEU A 184 -3.13 -3.63 -5.16
C LEU A 184 -1.82 -3.52 -5.97
N MET A 185 -0.77 -4.25 -5.55
CA MET A 185 0.51 -4.19 -6.23
C MET A 185 0.47 -4.79 -7.65
N LEU A 186 -0.38 -5.78 -7.91
CA LEU A 186 -0.64 -6.26 -9.28
C LEU A 186 -1.13 -5.12 -10.18
N LYS A 187 -2.03 -4.27 -9.67
CA LYS A 187 -2.49 -3.09 -10.42
C LYS A 187 -1.40 -2.04 -10.62
N VAL A 188 -0.59 -1.77 -9.61
CA VAL A 188 0.59 -0.89 -9.74
C VAL A 188 1.53 -1.38 -10.84
N VAL A 189 1.85 -2.68 -10.86
CA VAL A 189 2.72 -3.26 -11.89
C VAL A 189 2.06 -3.26 -13.26
N GLU A 190 0.77 -3.59 -13.37
CA GLU A 190 0.01 -3.52 -14.63
C GLU A 190 0.09 -2.12 -15.25
N GLN A 191 -0.06 -1.07 -14.43
CA GLN A 191 0.00 0.33 -14.83
C GLN A 191 1.44 0.84 -15.06
N GLY A 192 2.43 0.21 -14.44
CA GLY A 192 3.84 0.61 -14.49
C GLY A 192 4.15 1.89 -13.71
N ARG A 193 3.32 2.27 -12.73
CA ARG A 193 3.45 3.45 -11.86
C ARG A 193 2.62 3.27 -10.59
N PHE A 194 2.92 4.00 -9.51
CA PHE A 194 2.20 3.85 -8.24
C PHE A 194 0.80 4.50 -8.25
N ILE A 195 0.63 5.64 -8.92
CA ILE A 195 -0.61 6.45 -8.91
C ILE A 195 -0.94 6.91 -10.34
N PHE A 196 -2.23 7.21 -10.59
CA PHE A 196 -2.73 7.77 -11.84
C PHE A 196 -2.72 9.30 -11.86
#